data_AF-A0A560VAQ1-F1
#
_entry.id   AF-A0A560VAQ1-F1
#
_cell.length_a   1.000
_cell.length_b   1.000
_cell.length_c   1.000
_cell.angle_alpha   90.00
_cell.angle_beta   90.00
_cell.angle_gamma   90.00
#
_symmetry.space_group_name_H-M   'P 1'
#
loop_
_entity.id
_entity.type
_entity.pdbx_description
1 polymer ?
#
loop_
_entity_poly.entity_id
_entity_poly.type
_entity_poly.pdbx_seq_one_letter_code
_entity_poly.pdbx_strand_id
1 'polypeptide(L)'
;MAMKKTDLEKNKALKLTQSMKASSSQRFGKGATDTAALDRRERRRIEQAQGLVPFACKLNVELVADLQKQAADHPEGMTGLLTELLTAGLAQRAQ
;
A
#
# COMPACT_ATOMS: atom_id res chain seq x y z
N MET A 1 -19.12 49.68 8.04
CA MET A 1 -19.83 49.82 9.33
C MET A 1 -19.00 49.14 10.41
N ALA A 2 -18.51 49.91 11.38
CA ALA A 2 -17.63 49.39 12.44
C ALA A 2 -18.41 48.39 13.31
N MET A 3 -17.96 47.14 13.35
CA MET A 3 -18.60 46.11 14.17
C MET A 3 -18.56 46.55 15.64
N LYS A 4 -19.73 46.55 16.28
CA LYS A 4 -19.84 46.81 17.71
C LYS A 4 -19.03 45.74 18.44
N LYS A 5 -18.34 46.11 19.52
CA LYS A 5 -17.46 45.18 20.28
C LYS A 5 -18.17 43.88 20.67
N THR A 6 -19.48 43.94 20.88
CA THR A 6 -20.35 42.79 21.16
C THR A 6 -20.44 41.78 20.01
N ASP A 7 -20.44 42.24 18.76
CA ASP A 7 -20.54 41.36 17.59
C ASP A 7 -19.21 40.64 17.33
N LEU A 8 -18.10 41.26 17.73
CA LEU A 8 -16.77 40.66 17.67
C LEU A 8 -16.67 39.48 18.67
N GLU A 9 -17.16 39.65 19.89
CA GLU A 9 -17.19 38.58 20.89
C GLU A 9 -18.13 37.42 20.49
N LYS A 10 -19.27 37.71 19.86
CA LYS A 10 -20.16 36.66 19.30
C LYS A 10 -19.47 35.86 18.19
N ASN A 11 -18.77 36.54 17.28
CA ASN A 11 -18.03 35.87 16.22
C ASN A 11 -16.87 35.01 16.76
N LYS A 12 -16.20 35.43 17.84
CA LYS A 12 -15.19 34.62 18.52
C LYS A 12 -15.79 33.36 19.13
N ALA A 13 -16.93 33.48 19.82
CA ALA A 13 -17.64 32.34 20.39
C ALA A 13 -18.10 31.34 19.29
N LEU A 14 -18.60 31.85 18.17
CA LEU A 14 -18.99 31.01 17.02
C LEU A 14 -17.80 30.28 16.39
N LYS A 15 -16.63 30.94 16.26
CA LYS A 15 -15.42 30.28 15.78
C LYS A 15 -14.94 29.18 16.72
N LEU A 16 -15.00 29.41 18.03
CA LEU A 16 -14.54 28.46 19.05
C LEU A 16 -15.46 27.23 19.13
N THR A 17 -16.77 27.42 19.01
CA THR A 17 -17.73 26.31 18.92
C THR A 17 -17.58 25.51 17.64
N GLN A 18 -17.32 26.17 16.50
CA GLN A 18 -17.07 25.48 15.24
C GLN A 18 -15.76 24.67 15.28
N SER A 19 -14.69 25.20 15.88
CA SER A 19 -13.43 24.46 16.04
C SER A 19 -13.58 23.23 16.96
N MET A 20 -14.40 23.32 18.01
CA MET A 20 -14.70 22.17 18.88
C MET A 20 -15.53 21.10 18.18
N LYS A 21 -16.43 21.47 17.25
CA LYS A 21 -17.18 20.49 16.45
C LYS A 21 -16.33 19.84 15.35
N ALA A 22 -15.36 20.55 14.79
CA ALA A 22 -14.48 20.02 13.75
C ALA A 22 -13.43 19.02 14.28
N SER A 23 -13.01 19.14 15.55
CA SER A 23 -12.01 18.24 16.15
C SER A 23 -12.50 16.81 16.36
N SER A 24 -13.82 16.59 16.45
CA SER A 24 -14.40 15.24 16.55
C SER A 24 -14.53 14.53 15.19
N SER A 25 -14.53 15.27 14.08
CA SER A 25 -14.73 14.73 12.73
C SER A 25 -13.45 14.23 12.05
N GLN A 26 -12.25 14.58 12.56
CA GLN A 26 -10.98 14.17 11.94
C GLN A 26 -10.59 12.70 12.17
N ARG A 27 -11.39 11.93 12.93
CA ARG A 27 -11.07 10.54 13.29
C ARG A 27 -11.58 9.49 12.29
N PHE A 28 -12.49 9.85 11.39
CA PHE A 28 -12.93 8.92 10.33
C PHE A 28 -12.04 9.10 9.08
N GLY A 29 -11.04 8.23 8.93
CA GLY A 29 -10.41 7.94 7.64
C GLY A 29 -8.90 8.18 7.49
N LYS A 30 -8.22 8.85 8.43
CA LYS A 30 -6.81 9.27 8.22
C LYS A 30 -5.73 8.31 8.72
N GLY A 31 -6.11 7.15 9.26
CA GLY A 31 -5.17 6.17 9.83
C GLY A 31 -4.77 5.03 8.90
N ALA A 32 -5.42 4.85 7.74
CA ALA A 32 -5.26 3.64 6.93
C ALA A 32 -4.90 3.85 5.45
N THR A 33 -4.88 5.09 4.92
CA THR A 33 -4.79 5.31 3.47
C THR A 33 -3.51 5.99 2.96
N ASP A 34 -2.75 6.74 3.77
CA ASP A 34 -1.66 7.56 3.22
C ASP A 34 -0.24 7.00 3.41
N THR A 35 0.01 6.18 4.44
CA THR A 35 1.36 5.60 4.67
C THR A 35 1.58 4.29 3.90
N ALA A 36 0.54 3.50 3.69
CA ALA A 36 0.63 2.22 2.98
C ALA A 36 0.52 2.33 1.44
N ALA A 37 0.04 3.47 0.92
CA ALA A 37 -0.19 3.66 -0.52
C ALA A 37 1.01 4.28 -1.26
N LEU A 38 1.80 5.14 -0.60
CA LEU A 38 3.00 5.74 -1.18
C LEU A 38 4.15 4.72 -1.31
N ASP A 39 4.38 3.92 -0.26
CA ASP A 39 5.42 2.88 -0.21
C ASP A 39 5.30 1.87 -1.37
N ARG A 40 4.07 1.53 -1.78
CA ARG A 40 3.85 0.61 -2.92
C ARG A 40 4.27 1.19 -4.27
N ARG A 41 4.16 2.50 -4.48
CA ARG A 41 4.53 3.13 -5.76
C ARG A 41 6.04 3.23 -5.90
N GLU A 42 6.72 3.59 -4.82
CA GLU A 42 8.18 3.67 -4.79
C GLU A 42 8.81 2.27 -4.92
N ARG A 43 8.26 1.27 -4.23
CA ARG A 43 8.66 -0.14 -4.41
C ARG A 43 8.47 -0.63 -5.84
N ARG A 44 7.32 -0.35 -6.47
CA ARG A 44 7.10 -0.69 -7.89
C ARG A 44 8.09 0.00 -8.81
N ARG A 45 8.52 1.24 -8.50
CA ARG A 45 9.51 1.95 -9.31
C ARG A 45 10.91 1.30 -9.18
N ILE A 46 11.25 0.83 -7.99
CA ILE A 46 12.50 0.08 -7.74
C ILE A 46 12.44 -1.29 -8.43
N GLU A 47 11.33 -2.01 -8.30
CA GLU A 47 11.10 -3.30 -8.97
C GLU A 47 11.14 -3.15 -10.50
N GLN A 48 10.50 -2.13 -11.05
CA GLN A 48 10.56 -1.83 -12.49
C GLN A 48 11.98 -1.48 -12.95
N ALA A 49 12.74 -0.73 -12.14
CA ALA A 49 14.15 -0.47 -12.44
C ALA A 49 15.00 -1.75 -12.42
N GLN A 50 14.60 -2.74 -11.62
CA GLN A 50 15.17 -4.09 -11.59
C GLN A 50 14.56 -5.04 -12.65
N GLY A 51 13.61 -4.57 -13.47
CA GLY A 51 12.92 -5.37 -14.49
C GLY A 51 11.85 -6.32 -13.95
N LEU A 52 11.53 -6.27 -12.64
CA LEU A 52 10.47 -7.07 -12.03
C LEU A 52 9.10 -6.47 -12.37
N VAL A 53 8.26 -7.30 -13.00
CA VAL A 53 6.88 -6.96 -13.37
C VAL A 53 5.93 -7.79 -12.53
N PRO A 54 4.88 -7.21 -11.93
CA PRO A 54 3.86 -7.97 -11.22
C PRO A 54 3.10 -8.86 -12.20
N PHE A 55 3.26 -10.18 -12.08
CA PHE A 55 2.62 -11.18 -12.92
C PHE A 55 1.56 -11.95 -12.11
N ALA A 56 0.28 -11.67 -12.38
CA ALA A 56 -0.83 -12.29 -11.67
C ALA A 56 -1.36 -13.51 -12.41
N CYS A 57 -0.89 -14.70 -12.02
CA CYS A 57 -1.47 -15.98 -12.45
C CYS A 57 -2.20 -16.67 -11.31
N LYS A 58 -3.33 -17.30 -11.63
CA LYS A 58 -4.05 -18.16 -10.69
C LYS A 58 -3.36 -19.52 -10.66
N LEU A 59 -2.91 -19.93 -9.48
CA LEU A 59 -2.32 -21.24 -9.21
C LEU A 59 -3.23 -22.03 -8.28
N ASN A 60 -3.10 -23.36 -8.30
CA ASN A 60 -3.78 -24.21 -7.32
C ASN A 60 -3.21 -23.95 -5.91
N VAL A 61 -4.06 -23.99 -4.89
CA VAL A 61 -3.70 -23.75 -3.49
C VAL A 61 -2.63 -24.73 -3.01
N GLU A 62 -2.71 -25.99 -3.41
CA GLU A 62 -1.72 -27.02 -3.03
C GLU A 62 -0.34 -26.70 -3.61
N LEU A 63 -0.30 -26.29 -4.88
CA LEU A 63 0.94 -25.89 -5.55
C LEU A 63 1.57 -24.65 -4.91
N VAL A 64 0.75 -23.67 -4.52
CA VAL A 64 1.24 -22.49 -3.79
C VAL A 64 1.84 -22.88 -2.44
N ALA A 65 1.23 -23.84 -1.73
CA ALA A 65 1.76 -24.32 -0.45
C ALA A 65 3.12 -25.01 -0.62
N ASP A 66 3.29 -25.81 -1.67
CA ASP A 66 4.56 -26.48 -1.93
C ASP A 66 5.65 -25.50 -2.39
N LEU A 67 5.31 -24.52 -3.23
CA LEU A 67 6.22 -23.43 -3.58
C LEU A 67 6.66 -22.63 -2.35
N GLN A 68 5.76 -22.39 -1.39
CA GLN A 68 6.09 -21.69 -0.15
C GLN A 68 7.05 -22.49 0.73
N LYS A 69 6.86 -23.81 0.84
CA LYS A 69 7.78 -24.68 1.57
C LYS A 69 9.17 -24.66 0.95
N GLN A 70 9.25 -24.79 -0.38
CA GLN A 70 10.54 -24.80 -1.09
C GLN A 70 11.22 -23.43 -1.06
N ALA A 71 10.45 -22.34 -1.14
CA ALA A 71 10.98 -20.98 -1.06
C ALA A 71 11.52 -20.62 0.33
N ALA A 72 11.09 -21.32 1.39
CA ALA A 72 11.58 -21.05 2.75
C ALA A 72 13.09 -21.31 2.90
N ASP A 73 13.62 -22.27 2.14
CA ASP A 73 15.03 -22.67 2.17
C ASP A 73 15.86 -21.98 1.05
N HIS A 74 15.22 -21.15 0.21
CA HIS A 74 15.86 -20.56 -0.97
C HIS A 74 16.51 -19.19 -0.66
N PRO A 75 17.79 -18.97 -1.01
CA PRO A 75 18.51 -17.73 -0.68
C PRO A 75 17.90 -16.47 -1.33
N GLU A 76 17.25 -16.62 -2.48
CA GLU A 76 16.56 -15.53 -3.20
C GLU A 76 15.05 -15.50 -2.94
N GLY A 77 14.57 -16.30 -1.97
CA GLY A 77 13.16 -16.43 -1.62
C GLY A 77 12.28 -16.91 -2.78
N MET A 78 11.00 -16.56 -2.72
CA MET A 78 9.97 -17.02 -3.67
C MET A 78 10.24 -16.57 -5.12
N THR A 79 10.69 -15.33 -5.31
CA THR A 79 10.89 -14.78 -6.66
C THR A 79 12.05 -15.45 -7.38
N GLY A 80 13.16 -15.73 -6.68
CA GLY A 80 14.29 -16.45 -7.26
C GLY A 80 13.93 -17.89 -7.60
N LEU A 81 13.28 -18.61 -6.67
CA LEU A 81 12.81 -19.98 -6.89
C LEU A 81 11.86 -20.07 -8.10
N LEU A 82 10.92 -19.12 -8.23
CA LEU A 82 10.03 -19.07 -9.40
C LEU A 82 10.80 -18.80 -10.69
N THR A 83 11.83 -17.96 -10.67
CA THR A 83 12.65 -17.66 -11.85
C THR A 83 13.40 -18.90 -12.33
N GLU A 84 13.99 -19.66 -11.42
CA GLU A 84 14.68 -20.92 -11.74
C GLU A 84 13.72 -21.98 -12.28
N LEU A 85 12.58 -22.19 -11.62
CA LEU A 85 11.58 -23.17 -12.06
C LEU A 85 10.98 -22.82 -13.44
N LEU A 86 10.67 -21.54 -13.68
CA LEU A 86 10.11 -21.09 -14.95
C LEU A 86 11.14 -21.18 -16.08
N THR A 87 12.40 -20.79 -15.85
CA THR A 87 13.45 -20.88 -16.87
C THR A 87 13.77 -22.34 -17.23
N ALA A 88 13.86 -23.22 -16.23
CA ALA A 88 14.06 -24.66 -16.46
C ALA A 88 12.88 -25.28 -17.24
N GLY A 89 11.64 -24.96 -16.86
CA GLY A 89 10.44 -25.46 -17.55
C GLY A 89 10.32 -24.95 -18.99
N LEU A 90 10.70 -23.70 -19.25
CA LEU A 90 10.75 -23.15 -20.61
C LEU A 90 11.85 -23.80 -21.46
N ALA A 91 13.03 -24.06 -20.89
CA ALA A 91 14.11 -24.75 -21.58
C ALA A 91 13.73 -26.18 -21.95
N GLN A 92 13.10 -26.93 -21.04
CA GLN A 92 12.64 -28.29 -21.29
C GLN A 92 11.55 -28.36 -22.37
N ARG A 93 10.69 -27.35 -22.48
CA ARG A 93 9.63 -27.29 -23.50
C ARG A 93 10.13 -26.86 -24.88
N ALA A 94 11.28 -26.21 -24.94
CA ALA A 94 11.93 -25.81 -26.19
C ALA A 94 12.78 -26.93 -26.82
N GLN A 95 13.06 -28.00 -26.06
CA GLN A 95 13.68 -29.24 -26.50
C GLN A 95 12.64 -30.20 -27.07
#